data_AF-A0A494RF82-F1
#
_entry.id   AF-A0A494RF82-F1
#
_cell.length_a   1.000
_cell.length_b   1.000
_cell.length_c   1.000
_cell.angle_alpha   90.00
_cell.angle_beta   90.00
_cell.angle_gamma   90.00
#
_symmetry.space_group_name_H-M   'P 1'
#
loop_
_entity.id
_entity.type
_entity.pdbx_description
1 polymer ?
#
loop_
_entity_poly.entity_id
_entity_poly.type
_entity_poly.pdbx_seq_one_letter_code
_entity_poly.pdbx_strand_id
1 'polypeptide(L)'
;MLSKSVFLSKGLAAVACLVLLTGCATEGSEVRIVRVEVPVLVPCKTQEVTAPSWASAGLKKADSLEMKVRALLAERRQRMGYERELVAVAAACR
;
A
#
# COMPACT_ATOMS: atom_id res chain seq x y z
N MET A 1 56.78 -34.85 39.18
CA MET A 1 56.25 -34.45 37.86
C MET A 1 54.74 -34.19 37.84
N LEU A 2 53.91 -34.85 38.67
CA LEU A 2 52.45 -34.64 38.71
C LEU A 2 52.00 -33.22 39.15
N SER A 3 52.82 -32.48 39.89
CA SER A 3 52.44 -31.14 40.36
C SER A 3 52.40 -30.12 39.21
N LYS A 4 53.37 -30.16 38.28
CA LYS A 4 53.45 -29.22 37.14
C LYS A 4 52.27 -29.37 36.16
N SER A 5 51.80 -30.60 35.92
CA SER A 5 50.66 -30.88 35.03
C SER A 5 49.32 -30.43 35.64
N VAL A 6 49.16 -30.51 36.96
CA VAL A 6 47.97 -29.99 37.66
C VAL A 6 47.93 -28.47 37.66
N PHE A 7 49.08 -27.79 37.79
CA PHE A 7 49.14 -26.32 37.65
C PHE A 7 48.84 -25.86 36.22
N LEU A 8 49.30 -26.60 35.20
CA LEU A 8 49.04 -26.29 33.80
C LEU A 8 47.55 -26.47 33.44
N SER A 9 46.92 -27.54 33.95
CA SER A 9 45.48 -27.82 33.75
C SER A 9 44.59 -26.80 34.47
N LYS A 10 44.92 -26.40 35.70
CA LYS A 10 44.21 -25.34 36.43
C LYS A 10 44.35 -23.98 35.76
N GLY A 11 45.54 -23.66 35.24
CA GLY A 11 45.78 -22.45 34.47
C GLY A 11 44.96 -22.41 33.17
N LEU A 12 44.90 -23.52 32.44
CA LEU A 12 44.12 -23.61 31.21
C LEU A 12 42.61 -23.49 31.46
N ALA A 13 42.10 -24.09 32.54
CA ALA A 13 40.70 -23.96 32.95
C ALA A 13 40.36 -22.51 33.33
N ALA A 14 41.25 -21.81 34.05
CA ALA A 14 41.05 -20.41 34.40
C ALA A 14 41.03 -19.49 33.16
N VAL A 15 41.94 -19.72 32.21
CA VAL A 15 41.97 -18.97 30.94
C VAL A 15 40.73 -19.26 30.09
N ALA A 16 40.29 -20.51 29.99
CA ALA A 16 39.07 -20.85 29.26
C ALA A 16 37.82 -20.21 29.90
N CYS A 17 37.77 -20.16 31.23
CA CYS A 17 36.68 -19.50 31.95
C CYS A 17 36.67 -17.98 31.71
N LEU A 18 37.83 -17.33 31.66
CA LEU A 18 37.96 -15.91 31.33
C LEU A 18 37.50 -15.60 29.89
N VAL A 19 37.82 -16.44 28.91
CA VAL A 19 37.40 -16.26 27.50
C VAL A 19 35.88 -16.42 27.33
N LEU A 20 35.25 -17.31 28.08
CA LEU A 20 33.79 -17.49 28.05
C LEU A 20 33.03 -16.28 28.62
N LEU A 21 33.66 -15.50 29.51
CA LEU A 21 33.04 -14.33 30.14
C LEU A 21 33.16 -13.04 29.32
N THR A 22 33.98 -13.00 28.26
CA THR A 22 34.18 -11.79 27.44
C THR A 22 33.14 -11.57 26.33
N GLY A 23 32.10 -12.41 26.23
CA GLY A 23 31.05 -12.28 25.22
C GLY A 23 30.07 -11.11 25.42
N CYS A 24 30.11 -10.42 26.56
CA CYS A 24 29.12 -9.40 26.95
C CYS A 24 29.50 -7.95 26.57
N ALA A 25 30.61 -7.74 25.85
CA ALA A 25 31.10 -6.41 25.47
C ALA A 25 31.06 -6.18 23.94
N THR A 26 30.09 -6.78 23.25
CA THR A 26 29.85 -6.44 21.83
C THR A 26 29.29 -5.02 21.76
N GLU A 27 30.07 -4.11 21.20
CA GLU A 27 29.67 -2.73 20.94
C GLU A 27 28.38 -2.75 20.11
N GLY A 28 27.34 -2.10 20.61
CA GLY A 28 26.01 -2.14 20.01
C GLY A 28 26.07 -1.71 18.56
N SER A 29 25.68 -2.63 17.66
CA SER A 29 25.49 -2.37 16.22
C SER A 29 24.97 -0.95 15.99
N GLU A 30 25.67 -0.17 15.15
CA GLU A 30 25.29 1.20 14.78
C GLU A 30 23.80 1.24 14.38
N VAL A 31 22.94 1.72 15.28
CA VAL A 31 21.48 1.76 15.05
C VAL A 31 21.22 2.89 14.07
N ARG A 32 21.16 2.55 12.78
CA ARG A 32 20.79 3.49 11.73
C ARG A 32 19.29 3.73 11.77
N ILE A 33 18.91 4.85 12.37
CA ILE A 33 17.53 5.32 12.39
C ILE A 33 17.19 5.80 10.98
N VAL A 34 16.54 4.94 10.20
CA VAL A 34 16.05 5.28 8.87
C VAL A 34 14.70 5.98 9.02
N ARG A 35 14.60 7.20 8.48
CA ARG A 35 13.30 7.86 8.34
C ARG A 35 12.54 7.20 7.19
N VAL A 36 11.35 6.68 7.49
CA VAL A 36 10.45 6.08 6.51
C VAL A 36 9.35 7.09 6.21
N GLU A 37 9.20 7.46 4.94
CA GLU A 37 8.04 8.22 4.49
C GLU A 37 6.84 7.28 4.42
N VAL A 38 5.86 7.52 5.28
CA VAL A 38 4.60 6.78 5.27
C VAL A 38 3.64 7.52 4.34
N PRO A 39 3.14 6.89 3.25
CA PRO A 39 2.15 7.52 2.40
C PRO A 39 0.85 7.70 3.18
N VAL A 40 0.43 8.96 3.31
CA VAL A 40 -0.85 9.32 3.92
C VAL A 40 -1.88 9.60 2.83
N LEU A 41 -3.14 9.20 3.07
CA LEU A 41 -4.24 9.46 2.15
C LEU A 41 -4.53 10.97 2.11
N VAL A 42 -4.23 11.61 0.98
CA VAL A 42 -4.55 13.03 0.77
C VAL A 42 -5.95 13.13 0.16
N PRO A 43 -6.89 13.90 0.75
CA PRO A 43 -8.22 14.05 0.19
C PRO A 43 -8.15 14.84 -1.13
N CYS A 44 -8.64 14.25 -2.22
CA CYS A 44 -8.78 14.99 -3.47
C CYS A 44 -9.95 15.98 -3.38
N LYS A 45 -9.69 17.24 -3.68
CA LYS A 45 -10.73 18.28 -3.81
C LYS A 45 -11.08 18.41 -5.28
N THR A 46 -12.14 17.73 -5.69
CA THR A 46 -12.66 17.79 -7.06
C THR A 46 -14.17 18.01 -7.06
N GLN A 47 -14.69 18.48 -8.19
CA GLN A 47 -16.13 18.73 -8.35
C GLN A 47 -16.84 17.40 -8.62
N GLU A 48 -17.97 17.20 -7.95
CA GLU A 48 -18.86 16.07 -8.23
C GLU A 48 -19.49 16.22 -9.62
N VAL A 49 -19.34 15.20 -10.47
CA VAL A 49 -19.95 15.15 -11.80
C VAL A 49 -21.40 14.70 -11.65
N THR A 50 -22.35 15.56 -12.03
CA THR A 50 -23.77 15.23 -11.95
C THR A 50 -24.18 14.29 -13.07
N ALA A 51 -24.98 13.26 -12.76
CA ALA A 51 -25.54 12.39 -13.77
C ALA A 51 -26.49 13.17 -14.71
N PRO A 52 -26.38 13.00 -16.04
CA PRO A 52 -27.29 13.65 -16.98
C PRO A 52 -28.70 13.06 -16.89
N SER A 53 -29.68 13.81 -17.41
CA SER A 53 -31.03 13.28 -17.63
C SER A 53 -30.99 12.17 -18.69
N TRP A 54 -30.99 10.92 -18.24
CA TRP A 54 -30.89 9.74 -19.10
C TRP A 54 -32.05 9.67 -20.10
N ALA A 55 -31.72 9.53 -21.38
CA ALA A 55 -32.70 9.54 -22.45
C ALA A 55 -33.71 8.37 -22.34
N SER A 56 -33.36 7.26 -21.68
CA SER A 56 -34.29 6.14 -21.46
C SER A 56 -35.21 6.30 -20.25
N ALA A 57 -34.99 7.30 -19.37
CA ALA A 57 -35.70 7.42 -18.09
C ALA A 57 -37.23 7.53 -18.22
N GLY A 58 -37.71 8.07 -19.36
CA GLY A 58 -39.14 8.22 -19.64
C GLY A 58 -39.78 7.09 -20.44
N LEU A 59 -39.02 6.05 -20.84
CA LEU A 59 -39.55 4.98 -21.68
C LEU A 59 -40.59 4.13 -20.94
N LYS A 60 -41.70 3.86 -21.61
CA LYS A 60 -42.78 2.97 -21.14
C LYS A 60 -42.76 1.66 -21.90
N LYS A 61 -43.33 0.62 -21.29
CA LYS A 61 -43.47 -0.70 -21.92
C LYS A 61 -44.27 -0.64 -23.22
N ALA A 62 -45.30 0.21 -23.28
CA ALA A 62 -46.17 0.38 -24.44
C ALA A 62 -45.56 1.20 -25.59
N ASP A 63 -44.40 1.85 -25.38
CA ASP A 63 -43.78 2.66 -26.42
C ASP A 63 -43.32 1.80 -27.60
N SER A 64 -43.33 2.38 -28.79
CA SER A 64 -42.89 1.69 -30.00
C SER A 64 -41.41 1.29 -29.91
N LEU A 65 -41.04 0.26 -30.67
CA LEU A 65 -39.66 -0.21 -30.73
C LEU A 65 -38.72 0.91 -31.22
N GLU A 66 -39.16 1.68 -32.21
CA GLU A 66 -38.40 2.80 -32.77
C GLU A 66 -38.06 3.86 -31.73
N MET A 67 -39.03 4.23 -30.87
CA MET A 67 -38.82 5.17 -29.77
C MET A 67 -37.81 4.64 -28.76
N LYS A 68 -37.92 3.35 -28.39
CA LYS A 68 -36.98 2.70 -27.47
C LYS A 68 -35.57 2.66 -28.04
N VAL A 69 -35.39 2.24 -29.29
CA VAL A 69 -34.07 2.18 -29.94
C VAL A 69 -33.45 3.57 -30.03
N ARG A 70 -34.21 4.60 -30.41
CA ARG A 70 -33.72 5.98 -30.47
C ARG A 70 -33.24 6.48 -29.10
N ALA A 71 -34.06 6.29 -28.06
CA ALA A 71 -33.71 6.69 -26.69
C ALA A 71 -32.46 5.95 -26.18
N LEU A 72 -32.34 4.65 -26.43
CA LEU A 72 -31.17 3.86 -26.01
C LEU A 72 -29.89 4.25 -26.77
N LEU A 73 -29.98 4.57 -28.07
CA LEU A 73 -28.84 5.06 -28.84
C LEU A 73 -28.39 6.46 -28.41
N ALA A 74 -29.33 7.32 -28.01
CA ALA A 74 -29.03 8.62 -27.42
C ALA A 74 -28.36 8.45 -26.06
N GLU A 75 -28.91 7.60 -25.19
CA GLU A 75 -28.33 7.32 -23.87
C GLU A 75 -26.94 6.71 -23.96
N ARG A 76 -26.69 5.81 -24.91
CA ARG A 76 -25.34 5.25 -25.13
C ARG A 76 -24.30 6.36 -25.33
N ARG A 77 -24.65 7.44 -26.05
CA ARG A 77 -23.77 8.60 -26.22
C ARG A 77 -23.63 9.40 -24.92
N GLN A 78 -24.72 9.58 -24.17
CA GLN A 78 -24.66 10.23 -22.85
C GLN A 78 -23.73 9.47 -21.89
N ARG A 79 -23.79 8.13 -21.85
CA ARG A 79 -22.92 7.29 -21.00
C ARG A 79 -21.45 7.47 -21.38
N MET A 80 -21.12 7.45 -22.67
CA MET A 80 -19.76 7.71 -23.13
C MET A 80 -19.25 9.11 -22.77
N GLY A 81 -20.12 10.12 -22.76
CA GLY A 81 -19.76 11.47 -22.31
C GLY A 81 -19.49 11.51 -20.81
N TYR A 82 -20.43 11.01 -20.02
CA TYR A 82 -20.35 10.97 -18.57
C TYR A 82 -19.13 10.18 -18.07
N GLU A 83 -18.81 9.05 -18.70
CA GLU A 83 -17.61 8.28 -18.37
C GLU A 83 -16.32 9.07 -18.62
N ARG A 84 -16.25 9.84 -19.71
CA ARG A 84 -15.09 10.71 -19.98
C ARG A 84 -14.95 11.81 -18.94
N GLU A 85 -16.05 12.42 -18.51
CA GLU A 85 -16.04 13.43 -17.44
C GLU A 85 -15.58 12.83 -16.11
N LEU A 86 -16.08 11.64 -15.75
CA LEU A 86 -15.66 10.92 -14.55
C LEU A 86 -14.16 10.57 -14.59
N VAL A 87 -13.66 10.08 -15.73
CA VAL A 87 -12.24 9.78 -15.91
C VAL A 87 -11.39 11.04 -15.80
N ALA A 88 -11.84 12.17 -16.36
CA ALA A 88 -11.15 13.45 -16.25
C ALA A 88 -11.06 13.91 -14.78
N VAL A 89 -12.15 13.82 -14.04
CA VAL A 89 -12.21 14.16 -12.62
C VAL A 89 -11.31 13.24 -11.78
N ALA A 90 -11.34 11.92 -12.03
CA ALA A 90 -10.47 10.97 -11.35
C ALA A 90 -8.99 11.21 -11.70
N ALA A 91 -8.68 11.58 -12.94
CA ALA A 91 -7.32 11.89 -13.36
C ALA A 91 -6.77 13.15 -12.70
N ALA A 92 -7.62 14.12 -12.37
CA ALA A 92 -7.21 15.33 -11.63
C ALA A 92 -6.79 15.03 -10.18
N CYS A 93 -7.12 13.84 -9.67
CA CYS A 93 -6.85 13.40 -8.30
C CYS A 93 -5.64 12.46 -8.16
N ARG A 94 -4.92 12.18 -9.25
CA ARG A 94 -3.67 11.40 -9.22
C ARG A 94 -2.49 12.30 -8.94
#